data_AF-A0A2G5TAY4-F1
#
_entry.id   AF-A0A2G5TAY4-F1
#
_cell.length_a   1.000
_cell.length_b   1.000
_cell.length_c   1.000
_cell.angle_alpha   90.00
_cell.angle_beta   90.00
_cell.angle_gamma   90.00
#
_symmetry.space_group_name_H-M   'P 1'
#
loop_
_entity.id
_entity.type
_entity.pdbx_description
1 polymer ?
#
loop_
_entity_poly.entity_id
_entity_poly.type
_entity_poly.pdbx_seq_one_letter_code
_entity_poly.pdbx_strand_id
1 'polypeptide(L)'
;MVGFGALAAAQLSALHVNETVFENPEKFDPERYIRDEPLLQKIIPFGVGKRACLGESLARAELYLIFGNLLLRYNFKPHGKLSTADVFPYSFAKRPFKLEMQFVKIRS
;
A
#
# COMPACT_ATOMS: atom_id res chain seq x y z
N MET A 1 15.19 -2.30 -29.67
CA MET A 1 15.86 -0.99 -29.50
C MET A 1 14.76 0.04 -29.23
N VAL A 2 14.87 0.84 -28.17
CA VAL A 2 13.90 1.91 -27.84
C VAL A 2 14.44 3.22 -28.40
N GLY A 3 13.64 3.92 -29.21
CA GLY A 3 14.05 5.19 -29.83
C GLY A 3 14.01 6.38 -28.86
N PHE A 4 14.70 7.47 -29.19
CA PHE A 4 14.59 8.73 -28.45
C PHE A 4 13.16 9.27 -28.48
N GLY A 5 12.71 9.84 -27.37
CA GLY A 5 11.35 10.37 -27.25
C GLY A 5 10.25 9.30 -27.10
N ALA A 6 10.60 8.01 -27.08
CA ALA A 6 9.65 6.95 -26.82
C ALA A 6 9.03 7.10 -25.42
N LEU A 7 7.70 6.92 -25.35
CA LEU A 7 6.99 6.85 -24.07
C LEU A 7 7.31 5.53 -23.39
N ALA A 8 7.74 5.61 -22.14
CA ALA A 8 7.93 4.47 -21.27
C ALA A 8 7.00 4.61 -20.07
N ALA A 9 6.20 3.57 -19.80
CA ALA A 9 5.34 3.48 -18.63
C ALA A 9 5.88 2.40 -17.70
N ALA A 10 6.06 2.75 -16.42
CA ALA A 10 6.36 1.79 -15.37
C ALA A 10 5.06 1.33 -14.72
N GLN A 11 4.67 0.08 -14.91
CA GLN A 11 3.50 -0.50 -14.25
C GLN A 11 3.89 -1.08 -12.90
N LEU A 12 3.93 -0.23 -11.86
CA LEU A 12 4.36 -0.64 -10.52
C LEU A 12 3.41 -1.67 -9.89
N SER A 13 2.10 -1.58 -10.14
CA SER A 13 1.12 -2.51 -9.59
C SER A 13 1.38 -3.95 -10.03
N ALA A 14 1.75 -4.16 -11.30
CA ALA A 14 2.08 -5.47 -11.83
C ALA A 14 3.33 -6.07 -11.18
N LEU A 15 4.30 -5.24 -10.77
CA LEU A 15 5.48 -5.71 -10.03
C LEU A 15 5.13 -6.18 -8.62
N HIS A 16 4.20 -5.49 -7.95
CA HIS A 16 3.78 -5.84 -6.59
C HIS A 16 2.87 -7.07 -6.53
N VAL A 17 2.32 -7.52 -7.66
CA VAL A 17 1.54 -8.77 -7.75
C VAL A 17 2.27 -9.90 -8.49
N ASN A 18 3.58 -9.78 -8.68
CA ASN A 18 4.36 -10.81 -9.36
C ASN A 18 4.57 -12.04 -8.46
N GLU A 19 3.97 -13.17 -8.83
CA GLU A 19 4.03 -14.45 -8.11
C GLU A 19 5.44 -15.04 -8.01
N THR A 20 6.38 -14.66 -8.89
CA THR A 20 7.77 -15.12 -8.80
C THR A 20 8.58 -14.39 -7.72
N VAL A 21 8.06 -13.28 -7.21
CA VAL A 21 8.67 -12.45 -6.17
C VAL A 21 7.88 -12.54 -4.86
N PHE A 22 6.55 -12.52 -4.95
CA PHE A 22 5.67 -12.51 -3.80
C PHE A 22 4.78 -13.76 -3.83
N GLU A 23 4.96 -14.66 -2.87
CA GLU A 23 4.07 -15.82 -2.69
C GLU A 23 2.64 -15.33 -2.41
N ASN A 24 1.61 -15.87 -3.07
CA ASN A 24 0.21 -15.47 -2.89
C ASN A 24 0.01 -13.92 -2.86
N PRO A 25 0.36 -13.19 -3.94
CA PRO A 25 0.48 -11.73 -3.91
C PRO A 25 -0.84 -10.99 -3.63
N GLU A 26 -1.96 -11.58 -4.01
CA GLU A 26 -3.31 -11.03 -3.80
C GLU A 26 -3.78 -11.14 -2.33
N LYS A 27 -3.07 -11.93 -1.50
CA LYS A 27 -3.41 -12.09 -0.08
C LYS A 27 -2.73 -11.00 0.75
N PHE A 28 -3.52 -10.27 1.54
CA PHE A 28 -2.97 -9.40 2.59
C PHE A 28 -2.32 -10.23 3.70
N ASP A 29 -1.00 -10.34 3.65
CA ASP A 29 -0.19 -11.13 4.59
C ASP A 29 1.02 -10.31 5.03
N PRO A 30 0.89 -9.49 6.11
CA PRO A 30 1.99 -8.67 6.61
C PRO A 30 3.20 -9.48 7.09
N GLU A 31 2.97 -10.70 7.57
CA GLU A 31 4.03 -11.56 8.13
C GLU A 31 5.05 -11.98 7.07
N ARG A 32 4.72 -11.94 5.77
CA ARG A 32 5.69 -12.24 4.69
C ARG A 32 6.96 -11.40 4.78
N TYR A 33 6.83 -10.15 5.21
CA TYR A 33 7.96 -9.22 5.32
C TYR A 33 8.78 -9.42 6.60
N ILE A 34 8.24 -10.17 7.56
CA ILE A 34 8.94 -10.61 8.77
C ILE A 34 9.68 -11.92 8.49
N ARG A 35 9.06 -12.82 7.72
CA ARG A 35 9.66 -14.10 7.31
C ARG A 35 10.80 -13.93 6.30
N ASP A 36 10.71 -12.94 5.41
CA ASP A 36 11.72 -12.64 4.40
C ASP A 36 11.95 -11.11 4.29
N GLU A 37 12.81 -10.60 5.18
CA GLU A 37 13.25 -9.20 5.23
C GLU A 37 13.72 -8.63 3.87
N PRO A 38 14.53 -9.36 3.07
CA PRO A 38 14.88 -8.95 1.70
C PRO A 38 13.70 -8.54 0.80
N LEU A 39 12.48 -9.03 1.03
CA LEU A 39 11.29 -8.61 0.28
C LEU A 39 10.98 -7.12 0.46
N LEU A 40 11.39 -6.49 1.56
CA LEU A 40 11.20 -5.05 1.78
C LEU A 40 11.87 -4.21 0.68
N GLN A 41 12.99 -4.68 0.12
CA GLN A 41 13.69 -4.02 -0.99
C GLN A 41 13.00 -4.23 -2.35
N LYS A 42 12.03 -5.14 -2.43
CA LYS A 42 11.26 -5.43 -3.66
C LYS A 42 9.97 -4.61 -3.74
N ILE A 43 9.57 -3.94 -2.67
CA ILE A 43 8.39 -3.06 -2.64
C ILE A 43 8.82 -1.65 -3.04
N ILE A 44 8.28 -1.15 -4.15
CA ILE A 44 8.59 0.17 -4.72
C ILE A 44 7.33 1.04 -4.90
N PRO A 45 6.56 1.32 -3.84
CA PRO A 45 5.29 2.05 -3.93
C PRO A 45 5.48 3.52 -4.30
N PHE A 46 6.69 4.03 -4.12
CA PHE A 46 7.10 5.40 -4.41
C PHE A 46 7.99 5.53 -5.67
N GLY A 47 8.09 4.45 -6.46
CA GLY A 47 8.99 4.39 -7.62
C GLY A 47 10.46 4.23 -7.24
N VAL A 48 11.35 4.37 -8.22
CA VAL A 48 12.80 4.16 -8.08
C VAL A 48 13.56 5.03 -9.10
N GLY A 49 14.82 5.37 -8.79
CA GLY A 49 15.71 6.10 -9.68
C GLY A 49 15.49 7.62 -9.68
N LYS A 50 15.89 8.29 -10.76
CA LYS A 50 15.89 9.77 -10.86
C LYS A 50 14.50 10.43 -10.76
N ARG A 51 13.43 9.65 -10.86
CA ARG A 51 12.03 10.10 -10.78
C ARG A 51 11.27 9.44 -9.63
N ALA A 52 11.98 8.86 -8.66
CA ALA A 52 11.37 8.39 -7.42
C ALA A 52 10.68 9.55 -6.68
N CYS A 53 9.65 9.23 -5.90
CA CYS A 53 8.88 10.21 -5.15
C CYS A 53 9.78 10.94 -4.14
N LEU A 54 9.93 12.25 -4.29
CA LEU A 54 10.66 13.09 -3.35
C LEU A 54 10.04 13.06 -1.94
N GLY A 55 8.73 12.80 -1.86
CA GLY A 55 7.97 12.73 -0.61
C GLY A 55 7.99 11.37 0.10
N GLU A 56 8.74 10.38 -0.39
CA GLU A 56 8.74 9.03 0.19
C GLU A 56 9.05 9.03 1.70
N SER A 57 10.12 9.71 2.11
CA SER A 57 10.53 9.76 3.52
C SER A 57 9.46 10.43 4.39
N LEU A 58 8.83 11.49 3.90
CA LEU A 58 7.74 12.18 4.59
C LEU A 58 6.52 11.26 4.72
N ALA A 59 6.08 10.66 3.61
CA ALA A 59 4.93 9.76 3.60
C ALA A 59 5.13 8.56 4.55
N ARG A 60 6.32 7.96 4.58
CA ARG A 60 6.64 6.88 5.52
C ARG A 60 6.55 7.33 6.98
N ALA A 61 7.09 8.51 7.31
CA ALA A 61 7.01 9.06 8.66
C ALA A 61 5.56 9.37 9.07
N GLU A 62 4.79 9.99 8.17
CA GLU A 62 3.37 10.29 8.41
C GLU A 62 2.54 9.03 8.61
N LEU A 63 2.69 8.02 7.74
CA LEU A 63 2.00 6.74 7.88
C LEU A 63 2.33 6.08 9.23
N TYR A 64 3.60 6.08 9.62
CA TYR A 64 4.02 5.52 10.89
C TYR A 64 3.38 6.25 12.08
N LEU A 65 3.41 7.59 12.08
CA LEU A 65 2.84 8.40 13.14
C LEU A 65 1.32 8.26 13.21
N ILE A 66 0.63 8.29 12.06
CA ILE A 66 -0.83 8.15 11.99
C ILE A 66 -1.24 6.78 12.50
N PHE A 67 -0.71 5.69 11.92
CA PHE A 67 -1.11 4.34 12.34
C PHE A 67 -0.67 4.03 13.76
N GLY A 68 0.53 4.42 14.17
CA GLY A 68 1.01 4.25 15.54
C GLY A 68 0.09 4.93 16.55
N ASN A 69 -0.27 6.20 16.35
CA ASN A 69 -1.16 6.91 17.27
C ASN A 69 -2.57 6.33 17.29
N LEU A 70 -3.11 5.92 16.13
CA LEU A 70 -4.44 5.35 16.07
C LEU A 70 -4.50 3.97 16.75
N LEU A 71 -3.56 3.07 16.44
CA LEU A 71 -3.50 1.72 17.00
C LEU A 71 -3.23 1.71 18.50
N LEU A 72 -2.43 2.65 19.02
CA LEU A 72 -2.13 2.73 20.45
C LEU A 72 -3.29 3.28 21.30
N ARG A 73 -4.22 4.04 20.70
CA ARG A 73 -5.26 4.78 21.44
C ARG A 73 -6.67 4.27 21.19
N TYR A 74 -6.91 3.58 20.07
CA TYR A 74 -8.25 3.19 19.64
C TYR A 74 -8.30 1.75 19.15
N ASN A 75 -9.38 1.07 19.51
CA ASN A 75 -9.87 -0.10 18.82
C ASN A 75 -10.77 0.33 17.67
N PHE A 76 -10.66 -0.35 16.54
CA PHE A 76 -11.45 -0.06 15.34
C PHE A 76 -12.60 -1.06 15.23
N LYS A 77 -13.82 -0.56 15.00
CA LYS A 77 -14.98 -1.39 14.67
C LYS A 77 -15.59 -0.94 13.35
N PRO A 78 -15.94 -1.86 12.44
CA PRO A 78 -16.66 -1.50 11.24
C PRO A 78 -18.05 -0.95 11.60
N HIS A 79 -18.46 0.11 10.92
CA HIS A 79 -19.83 0.59 10.94
C HIS A 79 -20.46 0.27 9.58
N GLY A 80 -21.36 -0.70 9.54
CA GLY A 80 -21.97 -1.19 8.30
C GLY A 80 -21.22 -2.35 7.62
N LYS A 81 -21.58 -2.62 6.35
CA LYS A 81 -21.04 -3.75 5.58
C LYS A 81 -19.65 -3.43 5.04
N LEU A 82 -18.69 -4.32 5.28
CA LEU A 82 -17.35 -4.29 4.69
C LEU A 82 -17.43 -4.80 3.25
N SER A 83 -16.74 -4.14 2.29
CA SER A 83 -16.88 -4.49 0.89
C SER A 83 -15.67 -4.96 0.11
N THR A 84 -14.41 -4.55 0.27
CA THR A 84 -13.27 -4.91 -0.64
C THR A 84 -13.45 -4.79 -2.17
N ALA A 85 -14.63 -4.45 -2.69
CA ALA A 85 -14.87 -4.32 -4.12
C ALA A 85 -14.18 -3.06 -4.64
N ASP A 86 -13.46 -3.20 -5.74
CA ASP A 86 -12.81 -2.08 -6.40
C ASP A 86 -13.89 -1.19 -7.04
N VAL A 87 -14.05 0.03 -6.52
CA VAL A 87 -15.02 1.00 -7.04
C VAL A 87 -14.59 1.52 -8.42
N PHE A 88 -13.28 1.51 -8.70
CA PHE A 88 -12.69 1.97 -9.96
C PHE A 88 -11.54 1.07 -10.41
N PRO A 89 -11.82 -0.10 -11.02
CA PRO A 89 -10.80 -1.09 -11.36
C PRO A 89 -9.81 -0.63 -12.45
N TYR A 90 -10.20 0.33 -13.29
CA TYR A 90 -9.40 0.83 -14.42
C TYR A 90 -8.88 2.28 -14.22
N SER A 91 -8.88 2.79 -12.99
CA SER A 91 -8.41 4.15 -12.68
C SER A 91 -6.91 4.19 -12.35
N PHE A 92 -6.26 5.32 -12.66
CA PHE A 92 -4.88 5.60 -12.24
C PHE A 92 -4.70 5.66 -10.72
N ALA A 93 -5.78 5.89 -9.97
CA ALA A 93 -5.79 5.83 -8.52
C ALA A 93 -6.89 4.86 -8.06
N LYS A 94 -6.48 3.82 -7.33
CA LYS A 94 -7.41 2.99 -6.58
C LYS A 94 -7.95 3.81 -5.42
N ARG A 95 -9.28 3.95 -5.34
CA ARG A 95 -9.96 4.55 -4.19
C ARG A 95 -10.67 3.44 -3.43
N PRO A 96 -10.47 3.35 -2.10
CA PRO A 96 -11.24 2.41 -1.30
C PRO A 96 -12.72 2.76 -1.37
N PHE A 97 -13.58 1.76 -1.17
CA PHE A 97 -15.01 1.99 -0.96
C PHE A 97 -15.22 2.86 0.29
N LYS A 98 -16.33 3.61 0.33
CA LYS A 98 -16.69 4.39 1.51
C LYS A 98 -16.88 3.43 2.68
N LEU A 99 -15.97 3.48 3.64
CA LEU A 99 -16.00 2.68 4.86
C LEU A 99 -16.33 3.60 6.03
N GLU A 100 -17.40 3.29 6.74
CA GLU A 100 -17.69 3.94 8.02
C GLU A 100 -17.06 3.11 9.13
N MET A 101 -16.29 3.77 10.01
CA MET A 101 -15.55 3.11 11.09
C MET A 101 -15.82 3.82 12.40
N GLN A 102 -16.01 3.05 13.47
CA GLN A 102 -16.09 3.55 14.83
C GLN A 102 -14.73 3.39 15.53
N PHE A 103 -14.23 4.49 16.10
CA PHE A 103 -13.01 4.53 16.89
C PHE A 103 -13.38 4.45 18.37
N VAL A 104 -13.12 3.31 18.99
CA VAL A 104 -13.42 3.06 20.40
C VAL A 104 -12.14 3.26 21.20
N LYS A 105 -12.07 4.34 22.00
CA LYS A 105 -10.88 4.64 22.81
C LYS A 105 -10.55 3.46 23.74
N ILE A 106 -9.30 3.03 23.71
CA ILE A 106 -8.76 2.04 24.65
C ILE A 106 -8.67 2.73 26.02
N ARG A 107 -9.34 2.19 27.03
CA ARG A 107 -9.19 2.69 28.40
C ARG A 107 -7.80 2.26 28.89
N SER A 108 -6.96 3.24 29.22
CA SER A 108 -5.77 3.03 30.06
C SER A 108 -6.20 2.86 31.51
#